data_AF-A0A535ZFT5-F1
#
_entry.id   AF-A0A535ZFT5-F1
#
_cell.length_a   1.000
_cell.length_b   1.000
_cell.length_c   1.000
_cell.angle_alpha   90.00
_cell.angle_beta   90.00
_cell.angle_gamma   90.00
#
_symmetry.space_group_name_H-M   'P 1'
#
loop_
_entity.id
_entity.type
_entity.pdbx_description
1 polymer ?
#
loop_
_entity_poly.entity_id
_entity_poly.type
_entity_poly.pdbx_seq_one_letter_code
_entity_poly.pdbx_strand_id
1 'polypeptide(L)'
;MIAIVLLALVAALGYTVIAGITVYGQLDSGRQDLSAAQASMIAAAPSGDPTQLQAAAAQLRQAERDFSAAGRRSREDPALRVAGGVPAAGRQLTAIARLAAIGADMSRAAEAAATVAVQVAALKQKYAGRALKPDDLQVLLEEVQAIARDYSASTRAIGQQLQAAHTERAQVTTTGLVVPLQDAYDEVDRALAEADTAFRRYQDVRQVLSDFLGIRLAA
;
A
#
# COMPACT_ATOMS: atom_id res chain seq x y z
N MET A 1 22.38 -15.56 -28.81
CA MET A 1 21.41 -16.26 -29.69
C MET A 1 20.17 -16.72 -28.89
N ILE A 2 19.52 -15.80 -28.17
CA ILE A 2 18.27 -16.05 -27.40
C ILE A 2 17.16 -15.08 -27.86
N ALA A 3 17.54 -13.96 -28.48
CA ALA A 3 16.64 -12.94 -29.01
C ALA A 3 15.77 -13.41 -30.20
N ILE A 4 16.17 -14.45 -30.94
CA ILE A 4 15.48 -14.87 -32.17
C ILE A 4 14.30 -15.84 -31.89
N VAL A 5 14.35 -16.60 -30.79
CA VAL A 5 13.26 -17.51 -30.39
C VAL A 5 12.09 -16.74 -29.77
N LEU A 6 12.35 -15.59 -29.15
CA LEU A 6 11.32 -14.67 -28.67
C LEU A 6 10.58 -13.96 -29.81
N LEU A 7 11.23 -13.74 -30.96
CA LEU A 7 10.67 -13.03 -32.12
C LEU A 7 9.75 -13.89 -33.01
N ALA A 8 9.90 -15.23 -33.01
CA ALA A 8 9.07 -16.12 -33.82
C ALA A 8 7.64 -16.31 -33.27
N LEU A 9 7.42 -16.05 -31.97
CA LEU A 9 6.07 -15.99 -31.38
C LEU A 9 5.37 -14.64 -31.66
N VAL A 10 6.11 -13.58 -32.02
CA VAL A 10 5.64 -12.17 -32.09
C VAL A 10 4.63 -11.91 -33.21
N ALA A 11 4.54 -12.76 -34.23
CA ALA A 11 3.70 -12.50 -35.41
C ALA A 11 2.17 -12.57 -35.14
N ALA A 12 1.74 -13.14 -34.00
CA ALA A 12 0.33 -13.13 -33.56
C ALA A 12 0.08 -12.20 -32.34
N LEU A 13 1.12 -11.50 -31.83
CA LEU A 13 1.21 -10.99 -30.45
C LEU A 13 1.36 -9.47 -30.32
N GLY A 14 1.10 -8.67 -31.36
CA GLY A 14 1.28 -7.21 -31.25
C GLY A 14 0.50 -6.59 -30.09
N TYR A 15 -0.78 -6.98 -29.95
CA TYR A 15 -1.66 -6.47 -28.89
C TYR A 15 -1.38 -7.11 -27.51
N THR A 16 -1.03 -8.40 -27.46
CA THR A 16 -0.70 -9.11 -26.20
C THR A 16 0.58 -8.58 -25.56
N VAL A 17 1.59 -8.20 -26.35
CA VAL A 17 2.82 -7.55 -25.85
C VAL A 17 2.51 -6.17 -25.28
N ILE A 18 1.66 -5.38 -25.95
CA ILE A 18 1.23 -4.07 -25.47
C ILE A 18 0.43 -4.20 -24.18
N ALA A 19 -0.50 -5.16 -24.08
CA ALA A 19 -1.26 -5.44 -22.86
C ALA A 19 -0.33 -5.85 -21.69
N GLY A 20 0.67 -6.70 -21.95
CA GLY A 20 1.69 -7.07 -20.96
C GLY A 20 2.56 -5.90 -20.51
N ILE A 21 3.04 -5.07 -21.44
CA ILE A 21 3.81 -3.84 -21.13
C ILE A 21 2.97 -2.89 -20.27
N THR A 22 1.68 -2.77 -20.58
CA THR A 22 0.79 -1.88 -19.86
C THR A 22 0.53 -2.36 -18.42
N VAL A 23 0.30 -3.66 -18.22
CA VAL A 23 0.18 -4.26 -16.89
C VAL A 23 1.48 -4.08 -16.10
N TYR A 24 2.62 -4.35 -16.71
CA TYR A 24 3.93 -4.16 -16.08
C TYR A 24 4.18 -2.69 -15.71
N GLY A 25 3.88 -1.75 -16.62
CA GLY A 25 4.01 -0.32 -16.36
C GLY A 25 3.14 0.16 -15.21
N GLN A 26 1.93 -0.39 -15.05
CA GLN A 26 1.06 -0.07 -13.92
C GLN A 26 1.54 -0.67 -12.60
N LEU A 27 2.06 -1.90 -12.62
CA LEU A 27 2.68 -2.50 -11.44
C LEU A 27 3.92 -1.71 -10.99
N ASP A 28 4.76 -1.31 -11.94
CA ASP A 28 5.96 -0.55 -11.63
C ASP A 28 5.63 0.87 -11.16
N SER A 29 4.65 1.53 -11.80
CA SER A 29 4.12 2.84 -11.35
C SER A 29 3.60 2.74 -9.91
N GLY A 30 2.74 1.76 -9.62
CA GLY A 30 2.21 1.55 -8.27
C GLY A 30 3.30 1.28 -7.24
N ARG A 31 4.33 0.49 -7.60
CA ARG A 31 5.50 0.24 -6.76
C ARG A 31 6.31 1.51 -6.50
N GLN A 32 6.54 2.33 -7.53
CA GLN A 32 7.26 3.60 -7.40
C GLN A 32 6.52 4.58 -6.50
N ASP A 33 5.21 4.72 -6.67
CA ASP A 33 4.37 5.60 -5.83
C ASP A 33 4.29 5.11 -4.38
N LEU A 34 4.22 3.79 -4.16
CA LEU A 34 4.27 3.22 -2.82
C LEU A 34 5.62 3.48 -2.13
N SER A 35 6.72 3.30 -2.85
CA SER A 35 8.07 3.61 -2.36
C SER A 35 8.25 5.10 -2.08
N ALA A 36 7.72 5.97 -2.94
CA ALA A 36 7.77 7.42 -2.75
C ALA A 36 6.96 7.84 -1.52
N ALA A 37 5.76 7.28 -1.35
CA ALA A 37 4.93 7.52 -0.17
C ALA A 37 5.64 7.09 1.11
N GLN A 38 6.28 5.92 1.12
CA GLN A 38 7.06 5.45 2.27
C GLN A 38 8.18 6.42 2.60
N ALA A 39 8.95 6.86 1.61
CA ALA A 39 10.03 7.82 1.80
C ALA A 39 9.51 9.17 2.34
N SER A 40 8.40 9.67 1.80
CA SER A 40 7.75 10.91 2.26
C SER A 40 7.22 10.77 3.69
N MET A 41 6.63 9.64 4.06
CA MET A 41 6.19 9.40 5.45
C MET A 41 7.37 9.33 6.42
N ILE A 42 8.48 8.69 6.04
CA ILE A 42 9.70 8.64 6.86
C ILE A 42 10.30 10.04 7.03
N ALA A 43 10.38 10.81 5.95
CA ALA A 43 10.89 12.18 5.99
C ALA A 43 10.00 13.13 6.80
N ALA A 44 8.68 12.90 6.79
CA ALA A 44 7.71 13.68 7.55
C ALA A 44 7.63 13.27 9.03
N ALA A 45 8.11 12.09 9.42
CA ALA A 45 8.01 11.61 10.79
C ALA A 45 8.64 12.55 11.84
N PRO A 46 9.83 13.15 11.62
CA PRO A 46 10.43 14.09 12.58
C PRO A 46 9.74 15.46 12.61
N SER A 47 9.31 15.97 11.45
CA SER A 47 8.72 17.31 11.34
C SER A 47 7.23 17.33 11.70
N GLY A 48 6.53 16.21 11.48
CA GLY A 48 5.08 16.15 11.54
C GLY A 48 4.42 17.14 10.59
N ASP A 49 5.03 17.43 9.43
CA ASP A 49 4.48 18.37 8.45
C ASP A 49 3.23 17.77 7.79
N PRO A 50 2.02 18.33 8.01
CA PRO A 50 0.80 17.79 7.44
C PRO A 50 0.80 17.81 5.91
N THR A 51 1.52 18.73 5.28
CA THR A 51 1.57 18.84 3.81
C THR A 51 2.34 17.68 3.19
N GLN A 52 3.44 17.27 3.80
CA GLN A 52 4.22 16.11 3.37
C GLN A 52 3.45 14.80 3.57
N LEU A 53 2.72 14.68 4.70
CA LEU A 53 1.86 13.53 4.96
C LEU A 53 0.66 13.46 4.00
N GLN A 54 0.09 14.61 3.62
CA GLN A 54 -0.97 14.67 2.60
C GLN A 54 -0.46 14.27 1.21
N ALA A 55 0.75 14.68 0.84
CA ALA A 55 1.38 14.27 -0.41
C ALA A 55 1.61 12.75 -0.44
N ALA A 56 2.11 12.17 0.66
CA ALA A 56 2.25 10.72 0.80
C ALA A 56 0.90 10.00 0.69
N ALA A 57 -0.17 10.51 1.33
CA ALA A 57 -1.50 9.93 1.20
C ALA A 57 -2.05 9.99 -0.24
N ALA A 58 -1.71 11.03 -1.00
CA ALA A 58 -2.08 11.12 -2.42
C ALA A 58 -1.31 10.11 -3.28
N GLN A 59 -0.03 9.88 -3.00
CA GLN A 59 0.79 8.84 -3.64
C GLN A 59 0.25 7.44 -3.35
N LEU A 60 -0.15 7.16 -2.10
CA LEU A 60 -0.76 5.87 -1.73
C LEU A 60 -2.08 5.61 -2.49
N ARG A 61 -2.91 6.64 -2.63
CA ARG A 61 -4.12 6.57 -3.47
C ARG A 61 -3.81 6.33 -4.95
N GLN A 62 -2.73 6.90 -5.47
CA GLN A 62 -2.32 6.66 -6.85
C GLN A 62 -1.79 5.23 -7.02
N ALA A 63 -0.97 4.74 -6.09
CA ALA A 63 -0.48 3.38 -6.07
C ALA A 63 -1.63 2.36 -6.05
N GLU A 64 -2.64 2.56 -5.20
CA GLU A 64 -3.85 1.73 -5.17
C GLU A 64 -4.54 1.68 -6.53
N ARG A 65 -4.72 2.83 -7.18
CA ARG A 65 -5.37 2.90 -8.50
C ARG A 65 -4.59 2.14 -9.56
N ASP A 66 -3.27 2.29 -9.56
CA ASP A 66 -2.40 1.66 -10.55
C ASP A 66 -2.36 0.14 -10.35
N PHE A 67 -2.24 -0.32 -9.10
CA PHE A 67 -2.35 -1.73 -8.75
C PHE A 67 -3.74 -2.32 -9.09
N SER A 68 -4.82 -1.66 -8.72
CA SER A 68 -6.19 -2.07 -9.06
C SER A 68 -6.40 -2.14 -10.58
N ALA A 69 -5.84 -1.19 -11.33
CA ALA A 69 -5.91 -1.19 -12.79
C ALA A 69 -5.09 -2.33 -13.41
N ALA A 70 -3.89 -2.60 -12.91
CA ALA A 70 -3.07 -3.73 -13.32
C ALA A 70 -3.78 -5.06 -13.06
N GLY A 71 -4.40 -5.22 -11.89
CA GLY A 71 -5.17 -6.41 -11.50
C GLY A 71 -6.37 -6.66 -12.42
N ARG A 72 -7.17 -5.62 -12.69
CA ARG A 72 -8.29 -5.72 -13.65
C ARG A 72 -7.80 -6.11 -15.04
N ARG A 73 -6.80 -5.41 -15.59
CA ARG A 73 -6.28 -5.70 -16.93
C ARG A 73 -5.71 -7.11 -17.04
N SER A 74 -5.01 -7.59 -16.01
CA SER A 74 -4.45 -8.95 -15.99
C SER A 74 -5.54 -10.04 -16.10
N ARG A 75 -6.76 -9.77 -15.64
CA ARG A 75 -7.90 -10.72 -15.67
C ARG A 75 -8.81 -10.51 -16.88
N GLU A 76 -9.02 -9.25 -17.25
CA GLU A 76 -10.10 -8.86 -18.17
C GLU A 76 -9.59 -8.56 -19.58
N ASP A 77 -8.30 -8.32 -19.79
CA ASP A 77 -7.76 -8.04 -21.12
C ASP A 77 -7.94 -9.26 -22.05
N PRO A 78 -8.61 -9.10 -23.22
CA PRO A 78 -8.85 -10.22 -24.14
C PRO A 78 -7.58 -10.91 -24.61
N ALA A 79 -6.49 -10.15 -24.81
CA ALA A 79 -5.21 -10.69 -25.28
C ALA A 79 -4.55 -11.55 -24.20
N LEU A 80 -4.59 -11.08 -22.96
CA LEU A 80 -4.07 -11.80 -21.80
C LEU A 80 -4.94 -13.01 -21.47
N ARG A 81 -6.26 -12.94 -21.68
CA ARG A 81 -7.14 -14.11 -21.55
C ARG A 81 -6.81 -15.22 -22.55
N VAL A 82 -6.53 -14.87 -23.81
CA VAL A 82 -6.09 -15.84 -24.82
C VAL A 82 -4.75 -16.46 -24.43
N ALA A 83 -3.78 -15.64 -24.01
CA ALA A 83 -2.49 -16.14 -23.51
C ALA A 83 -2.63 -17.00 -22.25
N GLY A 84 -3.55 -16.64 -21.36
CA GLY A 84 -3.86 -17.34 -20.11
C GLY A 84 -4.54 -18.69 -20.29
N GLY A 85 -5.06 -18.99 -21.48
CA GLY A 85 -5.56 -20.33 -21.83
C GLY A 85 -4.48 -21.41 -21.84
N VAL A 86 -3.20 -21.03 -21.92
CA VAL A 86 -2.07 -21.96 -21.75
C VAL A 86 -1.78 -22.12 -20.25
N PRO A 87 -1.79 -23.34 -19.67
CA PRO A 87 -1.68 -23.53 -18.22
C PRO A 87 -0.46 -22.85 -17.58
N ALA A 88 0.70 -22.89 -18.23
CA ALA A 88 1.91 -22.26 -17.73
C ALA A 88 1.80 -20.72 -17.70
N ALA A 89 1.28 -20.11 -18.78
CA ALA A 89 1.10 -18.66 -18.88
C ALA A 89 -0.04 -18.16 -18.00
N GLY A 90 -1.14 -18.92 -17.89
CA GLY A 90 -2.27 -18.63 -17.00
C GLY A 90 -1.85 -18.57 -15.53
N ARG A 91 -0.93 -19.43 -15.09
CA ARG A 91 -0.36 -19.35 -13.73
C ARG A 91 0.42 -18.05 -13.50
N GLN A 92 1.24 -17.61 -14.47
CA GLN A 92 1.97 -16.34 -14.36
C GLN A 92 1.01 -15.15 -14.30
N LEU A 93 0.00 -15.12 -15.19
CA LEU A 93 -0.98 -14.03 -15.24
C LEU A 93 -1.83 -13.97 -13.97
N THR A 94 -2.20 -15.13 -13.42
CA THR A 94 -2.89 -15.20 -12.13
C THR A 94 -2.01 -14.66 -11.01
N ALA A 95 -0.73 -15.05 -10.97
CA ALA A 95 0.23 -14.55 -9.98
C ALA A 95 0.46 -13.03 -10.13
N ILE A 96 0.51 -12.48 -11.35
CA ILE A 96 0.58 -11.03 -11.60
C ILE A 96 -0.68 -10.32 -11.08
N ALA A 97 -1.87 -10.85 -11.38
CA ALA A 97 -3.14 -10.26 -10.94
C ALA A 97 -3.28 -10.24 -9.41
N ARG A 98 -2.76 -11.25 -8.72
CA ARG A 98 -2.76 -11.33 -7.24
C ARG A 98 -1.71 -10.42 -6.63
N LEU A 99 -0.52 -10.33 -7.24
CA LEU A 99 0.50 -9.36 -6.84
C LEU A 99 -0.06 -7.93 -6.89
N ALA A 100 -0.81 -7.61 -7.94
CA ALA A 100 -1.52 -6.34 -8.05
C ALA A 100 -2.56 -6.16 -6.93
N ALA A 101 -3.35 -7.19 -6.60
CA ALA A 101 -4.31 -7.11 -5.50
C ALA A 101 -3.63 -6.86 -4.15
N ILE A 102 -2.53 -7.56 -3.85
CA ILE A 102 -1.73 -7.36 -2.64
C ILE A 102 -1.21 -5.92 -2.57
N GLY A 103 -0.66 -5.40 -3.66
CA GLY A 103 -0.18 -4.01 -3.74
C GLY A 103 -1.29 -3.00 -3.43
N ALA A 104 -2.49 -3.20 -4.00
CA ALA A 104 -3.64 -2.33 -3.74
C ALA A 104 -4.09 -2.40 -2.28
N ASP A 105 -4.16 -3.60 -1.69
CA ASP A 105 -4.53 -3.78 -0.28
C ASP A 105 -3.52 -3.10 0.66
N MET A 106 -2.21 -3.27 0.40
CA MET A 106 -1.16 -2.61 1.15
C MET A 106 -1.19 -1.08 1.02
N SER A 107 -1.47 -0.55 -0.18
CA SER A 107 -1.64 0.89 -0.40
C SER A 107 -2.81 1.45 0.42
N ARG A 108 -3.95 0.75 0.47
CA ARG A 108 -5.12 1.15 1.26
C ARG A 108 -4.85 1.10 2.77
N ALA A 109 -4.13 0.08 3.23
CA ALA A 109 -3.70 -0.01 4.62
C ALA A 109 -2.83 1.19 5.01
N ALA A 110 -1.82 1.52 4.19
CA ALA A 110 -0.95 2.66 4.43
C ALA A 110 -1.72 4.00 4.38
N GLU A 111 -2.69 4.16 3.47
CA GLU A 111 -3.49 5.39 3.36
C GLU A 111 -4.33 5.62 4.62
N ALA A 112 -4.94 4.58 5.17
CA ALA A 112 -5.72 4.65 6.40
C ALA A 112 -4.84 5.10 7.58
N ALA A 113 -3.60 4.62 7.66
CA ALA A 113 -2.64 5.07 8.67
C ALA A 113 -2.21 6.54 8.44
N ALA A 114 -1.90 6.91 7.19
CA ALA A 114 -1.48 8.25 6.81
C ALA A 114 -2.56 9.31 7.10
N THR A 115 -3.83 8.98 6.88
CA THR A 115 -4.96 9.89 7.17
C THR A 115 -4.99 10.28 8.65
N VAL A 116 -4.86 9.32 9.56
CA VAL A 116 -4.80 9.60 11.00
C VAL A 116 -3.55 10.42 11.34
N ALA A 117 -2.39 10.08 10.75
CA ALA A 117 -1.17 10.85 10.95
C ALA A 117 -1.31 12.31 10.51
N VAL A 118 -2.00 12.60 9.41
CA VAL A 118 -2.31 13.97 8.95
C VAL A 118 -3.16 14.71 9.98
N GLN A 119 -4.21 14.09 10.51
CA GLN A 119 -5.08 14.74 11.51
C GLN A 119 -4.30 15.07 12.79
N VAL A 120 -3.50 14.12 13.26
CA VAL A 120 -2.63 14.25 14.43
C VAL A 120 -1.60 15.37 14.23
N ALA A 121 -0.97 15.42 13.06
CA ALA A 121 -0.02 16.46 12.68
C ALA A 121 -0.67 17.85 12.61
N ALA A 122 -1.85 17.96 11.99
CA ALA A 122 -2.61 19.20 11.89
C ALA A 122 -3.00 19.73 13.28
N LEU A 123 -3.43 18.84 14.18
CA LEU A 123 -3.74 19.19 15.56
C LEU A 123 -2.50 19.75 16.28
N LYS A 124 -1.36 19.06 16.20
CA LYS A 124 -0.09 19.51 16.79
C LYS A 124 0.32 20.88 16.25
N GLN A 125 0.19 21.12 14.94
CA GLN A 125 0.51 22.40 14.32
C GLN A 125 -0.43 23.53 14.77
N LYS A 126 -1.74 23.26 14.87
CA LYS A 126 -2.76 24.24 15.29
C LYS A 126 -2.49 24.82 16.68
N TYR A 127 -1.94 24.00 17.59
CA TYR A 127 -1.66 24.37 18.98
C TYR A 127 -0.17 24.64 19.27
N ALA A 128 0.71 24.50 18.28
CA ALA A 128 2.13 24.75 18.46
C ALA A 128 2.41 26.21 18.89
N GLY A 129 3.16 26.38 19.98
CA GLY A 129 3.56 27.70 20.49
C GLY A 129 2.42 28.56 21.05
N ARG A 130 1.21 27.99 21.24
CA ARG A 130 0.06 28.71 21.81
C ARG A 130 -0.20 28.27 23.26
N ALA A 131 -0.55 29.23 24.11
CA ALA A 131 -1.10 28.95 25.43
C ALA A 131 -2.56 28.50 25.27
N LEU A 132 -2.89 27.32 25.78
CA LEU A 132 -4.26 26.78 25.76
C LEU A 132 -5.15 27.60 26.70
N LYS A 133 -6.24 28.16 26.17
CA LYS A 133 -7.29 28.79 26.98
C LYS A 133 -8.33 27.76 27.42
N PRO A 134 -9.15 28.04 28.45
CA PRO A 134 -10.23 27.15 28.86
C PRO A 134 -11.18 26.74 27.72
N ASP A 135 -11.54 27.69 26.85
CA ASP A 135 -12.40 27.43 25.68
C ASP A 135 -11.71 26.52 24.64
N ASP A 136 -10.37 26.58 24.54
CA ASP A 136 -9.60 25.72 23.64
C ASP A 136 -9.59 24.26 24.12
N LEU A 137 -9.74 24.00 25.42
CA LEU A 137 -9.73 22.65 25.98
C LEU A 137 -10.95 21.84 25.53
N GLN A 138 -12.11 22.47 25.46
CA GLN A 138 -13.33 21.78 25.01
C GLN A 138 -13.25 21.45 23.51
N VAL A 139 -12.80 22.40 22.69
CA VAL A 139 -12.57 22.18 21.26
C VAL A 139 -11.50 21.11 21.02
N LEU A 140 -10.38 21.18 21.75
CA LEU A 140 -9.31 20.18 21.66
C LEU A 140 -9.81 18.78 22.04
N LEU A 141 -10.64 18.67 23.08
CA LEU A 141 -11.23 17.40 23.48
C LEU A 141 -12.13 16.82 22.38
N GLU A 142 -12.97 17.65 21.75
CA GLU A 142 -13.82 17.23 20.64
C GLU A 142 -13.00 16.77 19.42
N GLU A 143 -11.94 17.49 19.06
CA GLU A 143 -11.03 17.13 17.96
C GLU A 143 -10.27 15.82 18.27
N VAL A 144 -9.75 15.66 19.49
CA VAL A 144 -9.07 14.41 19.91
C VAL A 144 -10.04 13.23 19.91
N GLN A 145 -11.30 13.42 20.33
CA GLN A 145 -12.31 12.36 20.25
C GLN A 145 -12.64 11.99 18.80
N ALA A 146 -12.67 12.95 17.88
CA ALA A 146 -12.83 12.68 16.46
C ALA A 146 -11.66 11.85 15.92
N ILE A 147 -10.42 12.26 16.21
CA ILE A 147 -9.21 11.50 15.84
C ILE A 147 -9.23 10.09 16.44
N ALA A 148 -9.67 9.92 17.69
CA ALA A 148 -9.74 8.60 18.32
C ALA A 148 -10.76 7.67 17.63
N ARG A 149 -11.90 8.21 17.18
CA ARG A 149 -12.88 7.46 16.38
C ARG A 149 -12.30 7.05 15.03
N ASP A 150 -11.62 7.98 14.36
CA ASP A 150 -11.00 7.73 13.06
C ASP A 150 -9.83 6.76 13.16
N TYR A 151 -9.05 6.83 14.25
CA TYR A 151 -8.02 5.86 14.58
C TYR A 151 -8.62 4.46 14.75
N SER A 152 -9.70 4.29 15.52
CA SER A 152 -10.36 2.99 15.68
C SER A 152 -10.92 2.44 14.36
N ALA A 153 -11.47 3.31 13.50
CA ALA A 153 -11.89 2.94 12.15
C ALA A 153 -10.69 2.53 11.29
N SER A 154 -9.59 3.28 11.35
CA SER A 154 -8.33 3.01 10.65
C SER A 154 -7.73 1.67 11.08
N THR A 155 -7.67 1.37 12.38
CA THR A 155 -7.20 0.06 12.87
C THR A 155 -8.00 -1.09 12.26
N ARG A 156 -9.33 -0.99 12.22
CA ARG A 156 -10.17 -2.02 11.59
C ARG A 156 -9.92 -2.13 10.09
N ALA A 157 -9.81 -1.00 9.40
CA ALA A 157 -9.54 -0.96 7.97
C ALA A 157 -8.18 -1.60 7.65
N ILE A 158 -7.11 -1.20 8.33
CA ILE A 158 -5.76 -1.75 8.14
C ILE A 158 -5.76 -3.26 8.38
N GLY A 159 -6.38 -3.73 9.46
CA GLY A 159 -6.47 -5.16 9.75
C GLY A 159 -7.18 -5.95 8.65
N GLN A 160 -8.29 -5.43 8.12
CA GLN A 160 -9.01 -6.04 7.00
C GLN A 160 -8.17 -6.08 5.72
N GLN A 161 -7.44 -5.00 5.41
CA GLN A 161 -6.59 -4.94 4.22
C GLN A 161 -5.38 -5.89 4.33
N LEU A 162 -4.73 -5.96 5.49
CA LEU A 162 -3.63 -6.91 5.71
C LEU A 162 -4.12 -8.36 5.61
N GLN A 163 -5.30 -8.66 6.15
CA GLN A 163 -5.90 -9.99 6.01
C GLN A 163 -6.21 -10.33 4.55
N ALA A 164 -6.73 -9.38 3.77
CA ALA A 164 -6.97 -9.56 2.34
C ALA A 164 -5.67 -9.82 1.58
N ALA A 165 -4.62 -9.04 1.84
CA ALA A 165 -3.30 -9.23 1.26
C ALA A 165 -2.70 -10.63 1.58
N HIS A 166 -2.78 -11.07 2.84
CA HIS A 166 -2.37 -12.43 3.23
C HIS A 166 -3.18 -13.51 2.52
N THR A 167 -4.49 -13.30 2.36
CA THR A 167 -5.38 -14.24 1.66
C THR A 167 -5.05 -14.34 0.17
N GLU A 168 -4.72 -13.22 -0.48
CA GLU A 168 -4.25 -13.20 -1.87
C GLU A 168 -2.89 -13.89 -2.02
N ARG A 169 -1.96 -13.62 -1.09
CA ARG A 169 -0.63 -14.23 -1.07
C ARG A 169 -0.68 -15.75 -0.89
N ALA A 170 -1.54 -16.24 0.00
CA ALA A 170 -1.71 -17.67 0.28
C ALA A 170 -2.24 -18.47 -0.92
N GLN A 171 -2.88 -17.81 -1.89
CA GLN A 171 -3.39 -18.44 -3.11
C GLN A 171 -2.32 -18.64 -4.19
N VAL A 172 -1.05 -18.27 -3.92
CA VAL A 172 0.04 -18.38 -4.88
C VAL A 172 1.14 -19.30 -4.37
N THR A 173 1.39 -20.37 -5.12
CA THR A 173 2.61 -21.16 -5.00
C THR A 173 3.68 -20.57 -5.91
N THR A 174 4.83 -20.20 -5.35
CA THR A 174 5.94 -19.59 -6.10
C THR A 174 6.70 -20.60 -6.98
N THR A 175 6.56 -21.90 -6.70
CA THR A 175 7.15 -22.97 -7.50
C THR A 175 6.66 -22.94 -8.94
N GLY A 176 7.60 -22.81 -9.88
CA GLY A 176 7.29 -22.78 -11.32
C GLY A 176 6.84 -21.40 -11.83
N LEU A 177 6.85 -20.37 -10.98
CA LEU A 177 6.85 -18.99 -11.46
C LEU A 177 8.18 -18.66 -12.14
N VAL A 178 8.19 -17.68 -13.04
CA VAL A 178 9.46 -17.17 -13.58
C VAL A 178 10.22 -16.43 -12.49
N VAL A 179 11.55 -16.47 -12.53
CA VAL A 179 12.43 -15.92 -11.47
C VAL A 179 12.05 -14.49 -11.04
N PRO A 180 11.82 -13.52 -11.95
CA PRO A 180 11.44 -12.16 -11.52
C PRO A 180 10.14 -12.10 -10.72
N LEU A 181 9.21 -13.02 -10.97
CA LEU A 181 7.95 -13.07 -10.24
C LEU A 181 8.13 -13.76 -8.88
N GLN A 182 9.04 -14.72 -8.77
CA GLN A 182 9.43 -15.30 -7.48
C GLN A 182 10.04 -14.22 -6.58
N ASP A 183 11.02 -13.47 -7.10
CA ASP A 183 11.68 -12.38 -6.36
C ASP A 183 10.68 -11.33 -5.88
N ALA A 184 9.67 -11.00 -6.70
CA ALA A 184 8.61 -10.08 -6.31
C ALA A 184 7.74 -10.62 -5.16
N TYR A 185 7.46 -11.92 -5.14
CA TYR A 185 6.71 -12.55 -4.05
C TYR A 185 7.52 -12.67 -2.77
N ASP A 186 8.84 -12.89 -2.86
CA ASP A 186 9.72 -12.89 -1.68
C ASP A 186 9.78 -11.50 -1.05
N GLU A 187 9.83 -10.44 -1.86
CA GLU A 187 9.78 -9.05 -1.38
C GLU A 187 8.41 -8.73 -0.73
N VAL A 188 7.31 -9.24 -1.29
CA VAL A 188 5.97 -9.12 -0.68
C VAL A 188 5.91 -9.83 0.66
N ASP A 189 6.49 -11.03 0.79
CA ASP A 189 6.50 -11.77 2.05
C ASP A 189 7.24 -10.99 3.14
N ARG A 190 8.38 -10.38 2.79
CA ARG A 190 9.12 -9.48 3.67
C ARG A 190 8.28 -8.26 4.06
N ALA A 191 7.68 -7.61 3.07
CA ALA A 191 6.89 -6.39 3.29
C ALA A 191 5.63 -6.64 4.12
N LEU A 192 4.95 -7.78 3.96
CA LEU A 192 3.80 -8.16 4.78
C LEU A 192 4.20 -8.41 6.24
N ALA A 193 5.34 -9.07 6.48
CA ALA A 193 5.84 -9.28 7.84
C ALA A 193 6.22 -7.95 8.54
N GLU A 194 6.83 -7.03 7.79
CA GLU A 194 7.13 -5.67 8.27
C GLU A 194 5.83 -4.90 8.56
N ALA A 195 4.84 -4.98 7.68
CA ALA A 195 3.54 -4.32 7.86
C ALA A 195 2.77 -4.87 9.06
N ASP A 196 2.79 -6.18 9.31
CA ASP A 196 2.19 -6.79 10.50
C ASP A 196 2.86 -6.29 11.78
N THR A 197 4.19 -6.17 11.77
CA THR A 197 4.95 -5.65 12.90
C THR A 197 4.62 -4.18 13.16
N ALA A 198 4.59 -3.37 12.10
CA ALA A 198 4.21 -1.97 12.17
C ALA A 198 2.76 -1.80 12.64
N PHE A 199 1.84 -2.66 12.19
CA PHE A 199 0.43 -2.62 12.57
C PHE A 199 0.21 -2.98 14.04
N ARG A 200 0.91 -4.00 14.57
CA ARG A 200 0.88 -4.30 16.01
C ARG A 200 1.32 -3.11 16.84
N ARG A 201 2.37 -2.39 16.40
CA ARG A 201 2.81 -1.15 17.05
C ARG A 201 1.76 -0.04 16.90
N TYR A 202 1.16 0.08 15.72
CA TYR A 202 0.10 1.06 15.48
C TYR A 202 -1.09 0.85 16.40
N GLN A 203 -1.47 -0.41 16.68
CA GLN A 203 -2.56 -0.80 17.60
C GLN A 203 -2.28 -0.50 19.07
N ASP A 204 -1.02 -0.32 19.46
CA ASP A 204 -0.66 0.11 20.80
C ASP A 204 -0.92 1.61 20.94
N VAL A 205 -2.18 1.96 21.21
CA VAL A 205 -2.66 3.33 21.46
C VAL A 205 -1.79 4.03 22.49
N ARG A 206 -1.29 3.30 23.49
CA ARG A 206 -0.49 3.87 24.57
C ARG A 206 0.91 4.24 24.10
N GLN A 207 1.52 3.44 23.24
CA GLN A 207 2.78 3.80 22.60
C GLN A 207 2.59 5.00 21.66
N VAL A 208 1.50 5.03 20.89
CA VAL A 208 1.15 6.16 20.02
C VAL A 208 0.90 7.45 20.83
N LEU A 209 0.17 7.36 21.94
CA LEU A 209 -0.08 8.49 22.84
C LEU A 209 1.19 8.93 23.56
N SER A 210 2.07 8.00 23.94
CA SER A 210 3.34 8.34 24.58
C SER A 210 4.28 9.08 23.61
N ASP A 211 4.34 8.62 22.36
CA ASP A 211 5.08 9.28 21.27
C ASP A 211 4.45 10.66 20.93
N PHE A 212 3.13 10.78 21.03
CA PHE A 212 2.40 12.03 20.77
C PHE A 212 2.57 13.08 21.87
N LEU A 213 2.48 12.66 23.13
CA LEU A 213 2.55 13.55 24.30
C LEU A 213 3.99 13.81 24.75
N GLY A 214 4.97 13.06 24.24
CA GLY A 214 6.38 13.16 24.67
C GLY A 214 6.62 12.65 26.10
N ILE A 215 5.70 11.84 26.64
CA ILE A 215 5.76 11.28 28.01
C ILE A 215 5.57 9.78 27.94
N ARG A 216 6.40 9.01 28.66
CA ARG A 216 6.19 7.56 28.81
C ARG A 216 5.03 7.32 29.76
N LEU A 217 3.92 6.80 29.26
CA LEU A 217 2.80 6.36 30.09
C LEU A 217 3.22 5.08 30.85
N ALA A 218 2.99 5.03 32.17
CA ALA A 218 3.38 3.92 33.05
C ALA A 218 2.49 2.67 32.89
N ALA A 219 3.08 1.48 33.13
CA ALA A 219 2.54 0.12 32.90
C ALA A 219 1.12 -0.06 33.42
#